data_AF-A0A1E8CPE1-F1
#
_entry.id   AF-A0A1E8CPE1-F1
#
_cell.length_a   1.000
_cell.length_b   1.000
_cell.length_c   1.000
_cell.angle_alpha   90.00
_cell.angle_beta   90.00
_cell.angle_gamma   90.00
#
_symmetry.space_group_name_H-M   'P 1'
#
loop_
_entity.id
_entity.type
_entity.pdbx_description
1 polymer ?
#
loop_
_entity_poly.entity_id
_entity_poly.type
_entity_poly.pdbx_seq_one_letter_code
_entity_poly.pdbx_strand_id
1 'polypeptide(L)' 'MLIPAKVTPRILPGVTAIGQGAWLNADMFGDKVDRGGSINILTSHRPSPLAKGNPSHSNLVQVEKA' A
#
# COMPACT_ATOMS: atom_id res chain seq x y z
N MET A 1 -6.61 -3.85 -2.84
CA MET A 1 -6.67 -3.81 -1.37
C MET A 1 -8.00 -3.18 -0.98
N LEU A 2 -8.67 -3.70 0.05
CA LEU A 2 -9.92 -3.15 0.60
C LEU A 2 -9.73 -2.89 2.10
N ILE A 3 -9.76 -1.62 2.50
CA ILE A 3 -9.59 -1.19 3.89
C ILE A 3 -10.53 -0.02 4.23
N PRO A 4 -10.93 0.16 5.50
CA PRO A 4 -11.71 1.31 5.93
C PRO A 4 -10.94 2.63 5.76
N ALA A 5 -11.61 3.67 5.25
CA ALA A 5 -11.03 5.00 5.14
C ALA A 5 -11.19 5.79 6.44
N LYS A 6 -10.09 6.36 6.95
CA LYS A 6 -10.10 7.35 8.04
C LYS A 6 -9.84 8.74 7.48
N VAL A 7 -10.89 9.56 7.41
CA VAL A 7 -10.77 10.95 6.94
C VAL A 7 -10.23 11.83 8.07
N THR A 8 -9.17 12.59 7.80
CA THR A 8 -8.54 13.46 8.79
C THR A 8 -7.85 14.66 8.14
N PRO A 9 -7.88 15.86 8.75
CA PRO A 9 -7.18 17.04 8.22
C PRO A 9 -5.66 16.99 8.42
N ARG A 10 -5.12 15.93 9.05
CA ARG A 10 -3.68 15.79 9.32
C ARG A 10 -2.87 15.29 8.12
N ILE A 11 -3.53 14.82 7.06
CA ILE A 11 -2.88 14.34 5.84
C ILE A 11 -3.11 15.37 4.74
N LEU A 12 -2.05 15.71 3.99
CA LEU A 12 -2.12 16.70 2.92
C LEU A 12 -3.05 16.25 1.77
N PRO A 13 -3.70 17.19 1.07
CA PRO A 13 -4.41 16.88 -0.17
C PRO A 13 -3.52 16.15 -1.18
N GLY A 14 -4.06 15.12 -1.83
CA GLY A 14 -3.31 14.30 -2.81
C GLY A 14 -2.39 13.25 -2.18
N VAL A 15 -2.32 13.15 -0.85
CA VAL A 15 -1.52 12.15 -0.13
C VAL A 15 -2.43 11.16 0.60
N THR A 16 -2.05 9.89 0.59
CA THR A 16 -2.68 8.84 1.40
C THR A 16 -1.65 8.25 2.35
N ALA A 17 -2.06 7.90 3.57
CA ALA A 17 -1.22 7.25 4.56
C ALA A 17 -1.79 5.88 4.92
N ILE A 18 -0.93 4.85 4.90
CA ILE A 18 -1.25 3.47 5.28
C ILE A 18 -0.13 2.98 6.22
N GLY A 19 -0.52 2.41 7.35
CA GLY A 19 0.44 1.86 8.32
C GLY A 19 1.16 0.63 7.78
N GLN A 20 2.45 0.48 8.13
CA GLN A 20 3.21 -0.74 7.82
C GLN A 20 2.87 -1.86 8.81
N GLY A 21 3.07 -3.11 8.40
CA GLY A 21 3.09 -4.28 9.29
C GLY A 21 1.76 -5.05 9.33
N ALA A 22 0.76 -4.61 8.59
CA ALA A 22 -0.48 -5.35 8.43
C ALA A 22 -0.25 -6.70 7.71
N TRP A 23 -0.95 -7.73 8.18
CA TRP A 23 -0.89 -9.07 7.62
C TRP A 23 -1.63 -9.11 6.29
N LEU A 24 -1.03 -9.76 5.28
CA LEU A 24 -1.71 -10.01 4.02
C LEU A 24 -2.88 -10.97 4.26
N ASN A 25 -4.08 -10.56 3.86
CA ASN A 25 -5.27 -11.40 3.89
C ASN A 25 -5.93 -11.39 2.51
N ALA A 26 -5.38 -12.17 1.59
CA ALA A 26 -5.87 -12.33 0.23
C ALA A 26 -6.04 -13.81 -0.08
N ASP A 27 -7.18 -14.17 -0.70
CA ASP A 27 -7.32 -15.49 -1.31
C ASP A 27 -6.49 -15.53 -2.59
N MET A 28 -5.32 -16.18 -2.51
CA MET A 28 -4.37 -16.26 -3.62
C MET A 28 -4.85 -17.17 -4.75
N PHE A 29 -5.83 -18.04 -4.51
CA PHE A 29 -6.48 -18.87 -5.52
C PHE A 29 -7.79 -18.28 -6.04
N GLY A 30 -8.33 -17.27 -5.36
CA GLY A 30 -9.53 -16.53 -5.73
C GLY A 30 -9.25 -15.15 -6.32
N ASP A 31 -9.87 -14.11 -5.75
CA ASP A 31 -9.83 -12.74 -6.27
C ASP A 31 -8.50 -12.01 -6.05
N LYS A 32 -7.62 -12.55 -5.20
CA LYS A 32 -6.31 -11.99 -4.86
C LYS A 32 -6.39 -10.57 -4.27
N VAL A 33 -7.55 -10.20 -3.71
CA VAL A 33 -7.76 -8.88 -3.11
C VAL A 33 -7.40 -8.94 -1.63
N ASP A 34 -6.37 -8.17 -1.25
CA ASP A 34 -6.00 -8.03 0.16
C ASP A 34 -7.05 -7.25 0.97
N ARG A 35 -7.53 -7.89 2.03
CA ARG A 35 -8.48 -7.35 3.03
C ARG A 35 -7.80 -7.09 4.38
N GLY A 36 -6.50 -7.34 4.49
CA GLY A 36 -5.71 -7.15 5.71
C GLY A 36 -4.99 -5.81 5.77
N GLY A 37 -4.72 -5.17 4.62
CA GLY A 37 -4.14 -3.84 4.55
C GLY A 37 -2.62 -3.81 4.44
N SER A 38 -2.02 -4.87 3.89
CA SER A 38 -0.56 -5.00 3.74
C SER A 38 -0.04 -4.07 2.64
N ILE A 39 0.47 -2.89 3.02
CA ILE A 39 0.92 -1.85 2.07
C ILE A 39 1.97 -2.32 1.06
N ASN A 40 2.77 -3.32 1.43
CA ASN A 40 3.86 -3.81 0.61
C ASN A 40 3.41 -4.48 -0.70
N ILE A 41 2.14 -4.86 -0.83
CA ILE A 41 1.63 -5.39 -2.12
C ILE A 41 1.50 -4.31 -3.20
N LEU A 42 1.57 -3.02 -2.81
CA LEU A 42 1.49 -1.87 -3.71
C LEU A 42 2.87 -1.27 -4.01
N THR A 43 3.96 -1.83 -3.48
CA THR A 43 5.31 -1.27 -3.63
C THR A 43 6.13 -2.03 -4.67
N SER A 44 7.16 -1.37 -5.21
CA SER A 44 8.14 -2.00 -6.10
C SER A 44 9.40 -2.37 -5.33
N HIS A 45 10.00 -3.50 -5.67
CA HIS A 45 11.29 -3.94 -5.13
C HIS A 45 12.42 -3.80 -6.16
N ARG A 46 12.45 -2.68 -6.89
CA ARG A 46 13.51 -2.35 -7.86
C ARG A 46 14.62 -1.53 -7.19
N PRO A 47 15.73 -2.15 -6.75
CA PRO A 47 16.86 -1.42 -6.16
C PRO A 47 17.61 -0.57 -7.18
N SER A 48 18.31 0.47 -6.70
CA SER A 48 19.29 1.20 -7.50
C SER A 48 20.62 0.43 -7.58
N PRO A 49 21.40 0.57 -8.67
CA PRO A 49 22.68 -0.14 -8.83
C PRO A 49 23.71 0.17 -7.74
N LEU A 50 23.69 1.39 -7.19
CA LEU A 50 24.65 1.87 -6.21
C LEU A 50 24.35 1.32 -4.80
N ALA A 51 23.16 1.63 -4.27
CA ALA A 51 22.87 1.42 -2.86
C ALA A 51 22.15 0.09 -2.58
N LYS A 52 21.52 -0.52 -3.61
CA LYS A 52 20.77 -1.78 -3.48
C LYS A 52 19.66 -1.76 -2.40
N GLY A 53 19.16 -0.58 -2.05
CA GLY A 53 18.13 -0.39 -1.03
C GLY A 53 16.71 -0.68 -1.51
N ASN A 54 15.80 -0.83 -0.57
CA ASN A 54 14.35 -0.92 -0.82
C ASN A 54 13.79 0.50 -1.10
N PRO A 55 12.93 0.68 -2.12
CA PRO A 55 12.28 1.96 -2.40
C PRO A 55 10.81 2.04 -1.93
N SER A 56 10.47 1.48 -0.76
CA SER A 56 9.07 1.28 -0.32
C SER A 56 8.27 2.55 -0.04
N HIS A 57 8.92 3.71 0.02
CA HIS A 57 8.29 5.02 0.28
C HIS A 57 8.06 5.86 -0.98
N SER A 58 8.36 5.33 -2.16
CA SER A 58 8.18 6.02 -3.45
C SER A 58 7.12 5.28 -4.28
N ASN A 59 5.85 5.62 -4.07
CA ASN A 59 4.72 4.97 -4.74
C ASN A 59 3.70 6.00 -5.21
N LEU A 60 3.01 5.67 -6.30
CA LEU A 60 1.79 6.34 -6.76
C LEU A 60 0.66 5.33 -6.71
N VAL A 61 -0.50 5.76 -6.21
CA VAL A 61 -1.68 4.90 -6.06
C VAL A 61 -2.93 5.65 -6.48
N GLN A 62 -3.96 4.90 -6.85
CA GLN A 62 -5.32 5.38 -7.06
C GLN A 62 -6.21 4.77 -5.97
N VAL A 63 -7.14 5.57 -5.45
CA VAL A 63 -8.09 5.13 -4.42
C VAL A 63 -9.50 5.39 -4.91
N GLU A 64 -10.35 4.37 -4.80
CA GLU A 64 -11.76 4.43 -5.17
C GLU A 64 -12.63 3.90 -4.04
N LYS A 65 -13.87 4.38 -3.97
CA LYS A 65 -14.86 3.84 -3.05
C LYS A 65 -15.28 2.45 -3.55
N ALA A 66 -15.34 1.48 -2.65
CA ALA A 66 -15.81 0.12 -2.93
C ALA A 66 -17.31 0.09 -3.25
#